data_AF-A0A941Z2C4-F1
#
_entry.id   AF-A0A941Z2C4-F1
#
_cell.length_a   1.000
_cell.length_b   1.000
_cell.length_c   1.000
_cell.angle_alpha   90.00
_cell.angle_beta   90.00
_cell.angle_gamma   90.00
#
_symmetry.space_group_name_H-M   'P 1'
#
loop_
_entity.id
_entity.type
_entity.pdbx_description
1 polymer ?
#
loop_
_entity_poly.entity_id
_entity_poly.type
_entity_poly.pdbx_seq_one_letter_code
_entity_poly.pdbx_strand_id
1 'polypeptide(L)'
;MTLWPARLVHLLWAACAALGITAARAETAAIPNPASAYCVAQGGELVTERDGSGGSFGVCRFEDNRQCEEWALLRGECPAGGLKITGYATPEARWCALRGGHWRLLSAGNATPEQGSCRFANGRTCAAHAVFVGLCSPATAGGIVHARYRCQGGATVDAVFNNGEQTSVSLALSDGRMLSLPQAISASGARYADADERFEFWIKGRDAFIYERGKPGHVECRTRR
;
A
#
# COMPACT_ATOMS: atom_id res chain seq x y z
N MET A 1 -7.51 -100.38 -4.71
CA MET A 1 -7.99 -101.01 -3.47
C MET A 1 -8.18 -99.91 -2.43
N THR A 2 -9.30 -99.93 -1.70
CA THR A 2 -9.70 -99.10 -0.53
C THR A 2 -9.85 -97.58 -0.81
N LEU A 3 -11.05 -96.96 -0.91
CA LEU A 3 -12.12 -96.72 0.10
C LEU A 3 -11.55 -96.19 1.43
N TRP A 4 -11.79 -94.92 1.82
CA TRP A 4 -12.94 -94.41 2.62
C TRP A 4 -12.69 -92.94 3.10
N PRO A 5 -13.61 -92.23 3.80
CA PRO A 5 -14.05 -90.89 3.39
C PRO A 5 -13.98 -89.82 4.51
N ALA A 6 -14.56 -88.65 4.21
CA ALA A 6 -15.26 -87.75 5.13
C ALA A 6 -14.51 -87.17 6.34
N ARG A 7 -14.42 -85.83 6.36
CA ARG A 7 -15.33 -85.00 7.17
C ARG A 7 -15.06 -83.51 6.91
N LEU A 8 -16.01 -82.86 6.25
CA LEU A 8 -16.22 -81.42 6.39
C LEU A 8 -16.72 -81.17 7.82
N VAL A 9 -15.99 -80.36 8.58
CA VAL A 9 -16.53 -79.64 9.74
C VAL A 9 -16.31 -78.16 9.45
N HIS A 10 -17.43 -77.45 9.40
CA HIS A 10 -17.54 -76.01 9.21
C HIS A 10 -16.80 -75.27 10.33
N LEU A 11 -15.79 -74.47 9.96
CA LEU A 11 -15.26 -73.40 10.81
C LEU A 11 -15.94 -72.08 10.41
N LEU A 12 -16.93 -71.72 11.21
CA LEU A 12 -17.47 -70.37 11.28
C LEU A 12 -16.57 -69.51 12.18
N TRP A 13 -16.39 -68.27 11.72
CA TRP A 13 -16.02 -67.06 12.49
C TRP A 13 -14.55 -66.81 12.86
N ALA A 14 -13.94 -65.86 12.14
CA ALA A 14 -13.22 -64.75 12.77
C ALA A 14 -13.26 -63.51 11.86
N ALA A 15 -13.71 -62.41 12.44
CA ALA A 15 -14.01 -61.15 11.78
C ALA A 15 -12.78 -60.46 11.18
N CYS A 16 -12.94 -59.93 9.96
CA CYS A 16 -11.99 -59.01 9.35
C CYS A 16 -12.10 -57.65 10.07
N ALA A 17 -11.28 -57.45 11.11
CA ALA A 17 -11.09 -56.14 11.70
C ALA A 17 -10.29 -55.28 10.72
N ALA A 18 -10.98 -54.41 9.98
CA ALA A 18 -10.36 -53.37 9.19
C ALA A 18 -9.61 -52.42 10.12
N LEU A 19 -8.28 -52.56 10.18
CA LEU A 19 -7.38 -51.53 10.71
C LEU A 19 -7.49 -50.31 9.79
N GLY A 20 -8.45 -49.44 10.09
CA GLY A 20 -8.51 -48.10 9.54
C GLY A 20 -7.30 -47.31 10.03
N ILE A 21 -6.22 -47.34 9.25
CA ILE A 21 -5.13 -46.37 9.39
C ILE A 21 -5.69 -45.03 8.90
N THR A 22 -6.22 -44.25 9.83
CA THR A 22 -6.46 -42.84 9.57
C THR A 22 -5.08 -42.18 9.47
N ALA A 23 -4.68 -41.78 8.26
CA ALA A 23 -3.55 -40.91 8.08
C ALA A 23 -3.91 -39.57 8.73
N ALA A 24 -3.40 -39.33 9.95
CA ALA A 24 -3.43 -38.01 10.56
C ALA A 24 -2.68 -37.07 9.62
N ARG A 25 -3.42 -36.20 8.94
CA ARG A 25 -2.85 -35.09 8.18
C ARG A 25 -2.16 -34.21 9.21
N ALA A 26 -0.83 -34.24 9.26
CA ALA A 26 -0.07 -33.26 10.00
C ALA A 26 -0.43 -31.88 9.45
N GLU A 27 -1.19 -31.12 10.23
CA GLU A 27 -1.40 -29.71 9.99
C GLU A 27 -0.03 -29.06 10.07
N THR A 28 0.48 -28.57 8.94
CA THR A 28 1.72 -27.81 8.90
C THR A 28 1.51 -26.60 9.80
N ALA A 29 2.01 -26.65 11.03
CA ALA A 29 2.00 -25.50 11.93
C ALA A 29 2.67 -24.34 11.18
N ALA A 30 1.85 -23.38 10.75
CA ALA A 30 2.34 -22.22 10.01
C ALA A 30 3.28 -21.45 10.94
N ILE A 31 4.50 -21.19 10.47
CA ILE A 31 5.43 -20.31 11.18
C ILE A 31 4.72 -18.96 11.39
N PRO A 32 4.48 -18.51 12.63
CA PRO A 32 3.80 -17.25 12.87
C PRO A 32 4.58 -16.09 12.26
N ASN A 33 3.88 -15.11 11.69
CA ASN A 33 4.52 -13.86 11.27
C ASN A 33 5.14 -13.18 12.51
N PRO A 34 6.45 -12.93 12.54
CA PRO A 34 7.12 -12.37 13.72
C PRO A 34 6.61 -10.96 14.09
N ALA A 35 6.23 -10.14 13.11
CA ALA A 35 5.68 -8.81 13.36
C ALA A 35 4.28 -8.89 14.00
N SER A 36 3.45 -9.81 13.50
CA SER A 36 2.13 -10.11 14.05
C SER A 36 2.23 -10.64 15.49
N ALA A 37 3.14 -11.58 15.74
CA ALA A 37 3.38 -12.12 17.07
C ALA A 37 3.88 -11.03 18.03
N TYR A 38 4.75 -10.14 17.56
CA TYR A 38 5.25 -9.01 18.33
C TYR A 38 4.12 -8.03 18.69
N CYS A 39 3.22 -7.70 17.75
CA CYS A 39 2.07 -6.85 18.03
C CYS A 39 1.23 -7.37 19.22
N VAL A 40 0.86 -8.66 19.18
CA VAL A 40 0.10 -9.29 20.26
C VAL A 40 0.89 -9.32 21.56
N ALA A 41 2.20 -9.58 21.50
CA ALA A 41 3.07 -9.55 22.67
C ALA A 41 3.21 -8.14 23.29
N GLN A 42 3.05 -7.07 22.50
CA GLN A 42 2.98 -5.70 22.98
C GLN A 42 1.58 -5.31 23.51
N GLY A 43 0.63 -6.25 23.55
CA GLY A 43 -0.74 -6.01 24.03
C GLY A 43 -1.65 -5.34 23.00
N GLY A 44 -1.26 -5.32 21.72
CA GLY A 44 -2.10 -4.79 20.65
C GLY A 44 -2.97 -5.83 19.97
N GLU A 45 -4.06 -5.37 19.37
CA GLU A 45 -4.91 -6.14 18.46
C GLU A 45 -4.38 -5.99 17.02
N LEU A 46 -4.08 -7.11 16.37
CA LEU A 46 -3.66 -7.10 14.97
C LEU A 46 -4.87 -7.03 14.04
N VAL A 47 -4.88 -6.02 13.15
CA VAL A 47 -5.91 -5.85 12.11
C VAL A 47 -5.25 -5.75 10.75
N THR A 48 -5.75 -6.51 9.78
CA THR A 48 -5.31 -6.39 8.39
C THR A 48 -6.04 -5.23 7.71
N GLU A 49 -5.27 -4.33 7.12
CA GLU A 49 -5.77 -3.21 6.33
C GLU A 49 -5.15 -3.24 4.92
N ARG A 50 -5.63 -2.37 4.03
CA ARG A 50 -5.12 -2.26 2.65
C ARG A 50 -4.64 -0.85 2.36
N ASP A 51 -3.57 -0.77 1.58
CA ASP A 51 -3.06 0.51 1.07
C ASP A 51 -3.73 0.88 -0.27
N GLY A 52 -3.36 2.02 -0.83
CA GLY A 52 -3.89 2.52 -2.10
C GLY A 52 -3.46 1.69 -3.32
N SER A 53 -2.47 0.80 -3.19
CA SER A 53 -2.09 -0.16 -4.23
C SER A 53 -2.91 -1.46 -4.17
N GLY A 54 -3.71 -1.63 -3.11
CA GLY A 54 -4.43 -2.88 -2.81
C GLY A 54 -3.62 -3.90 -2.01
N GLY A 55 -2.35 -3.59 -1.71
CA GLY A 55 -1.47 -4.36 -0.85
C GLY A 55 -2.03 -4.44 0.57
N SER A 56 -1.99 -5.63 1.17
CA SER A 56 -2.44 -5.82 2.56
C SER A 56 -1.29 -5.62 3.53
N PHE A 57 -1.55 -4.99 4.66
CA PHE A 57 -0.58 -4.78 5.74
C PHE A 57 -1.24 -4.97 7.12
N GLY A 58 -0.43 -5.37 8.10
CA GLY A 58 -0.87 -5.48 9.49
C GLY A 58 -0.78 -4.15 10.23
N VAL A 59 -1.85 -3.78 10.92
CA VAL A 59 -1.89 -2.66 11.86
C VAL A 59 -2.08 -3.20 13.26
N CYS A 60 -1.13 -2.90 14.13
CA CYS A 60 -1.28 -3.12 15.56
C CYS A 60 -2.08 -1.97 16.16
N ARG A 61 -3.26 -2.27 16.71
CA ARG A 61 -4.13 -1.31 17.39
C ARG A 61 -4.00 -1.47 18.90
N PHE A 62 -3.88 -0.36 19.61
CA PHE A 62 -3.77 -0.30 21.05
C PHE A 62 -4.93 0.53 21.64
N GLU A 63 -4.96 0.64 22.97
CA GLU A 63 -5.86 1.55 23.68
C GLU A 63 -5.73 3.00 23.17
N ASP A 64 -6.75 3.82 23.44
CA ASP A 64 -6.84 5.21 23.00
C ASP A 64 -6.71 5.41 21.46
N ASN A 65 -7.08 4.39 20.68
CA ASN A 65 -6.93 4.36 19.22
C ASN A 65 -5.48 4.60 18.75
N ARG A 66 -4.49 4.22 19.55
CA ARG A 66 -3.10 4.27 19.11
C ARG A 66 -2.80 3.14 18.15
N GLN A 67 -1.95 3.38 17.16
CA GLN A 67 -1.72 2.42 16.08
C GLN A 67 -0.26 2.40 15.63
N CYS A 68 0.19 1.27 15.10
CA CYS A 68 1.45 1.13 14.36
C CYS A 68 1.25 0.13 13.21
N GLU A 69 2.01 0.28 12.12
CA GLU A 69 2.19 -0.84 11.21
C GLU A 69 3.05 -1.92 11.90
N GLU A 70 2.70 -3.20 11.74
CA GLU A 70 3.28 -4.30 12.54
C GLU A 70 4.81 -4.40 12.39
N TRP A 71 5.35 -4.19 11.20
CA TRP A 71 6.78 -4.25 10.94
C TRP A 71 7.51 -3.02 11.45
N ALA A 72 6.92 -1.83 11.34
CA ALA A 72 7.45 -0.60 11.93
C ALA A 72 7.51 -0.70 13.46
N LEU A 73 6.49 -1.30 14.08
CA LEU A 73 6.50 -1.60 15.52
C LEU A 73 7.64 -2.56 15.88
N LEU A 74 7.78 -3.68 15.14
CA LEU A 74 8.85 -4.66 15.37
C LEU A 74 10.25 -4.06 15.24
N ARG A 75 10.46 -3.14 14.28
CA ARG A 75 11.76 -2.46 14.07
C ARG A 75 12.00 -1.27 15.02
N GLY A 76 11.04 -0.92 15.87
CA GLY A 76 11.12 0.25 16.74
C GLY A 76 11.01 1.60 16.00
N GLU A 77 10.56 1.58 14.74
CA GLU A 77 10.25 2.78 13.96
C GLU A 77 8.92 3.41 14.38
N CYS A 78 8.09 2.62 15.06
CA CYS A 78 6.87 3.07 15.73
C CYS A 78 6.97 2.81 17.25
N PRO A 79 6.55 3.74 18.11
CA PRO A 79 6.66 3.57 19.57
C PRO A 79 5.90 2.35 20.09
N ALA A 80 6.46 1.69 21.11
CA ALA A 80 5.74 0.66 21.86
C ALA A 80 4.46 1.25 22.46
N GLY A 81 3.34 0.55 22.33
CA GLY A 81 2.00 1.04 22.71
C GLY A 81 1.34 1.96 21.67
N GLY A 82 1.94 2.14 20.49
CA GLY A 82 1.31 2.80 19.36
C GLY A 82 1.48 4.31 19.30
N LEU A 83 1.41 4.86 18.08
CA LEU A 83 1.37 6.29 17.84
C LEU A 83 -0.06 6.82 17.92
N LYS A 84 -0.23 8.04 18.45
CA LYS A 84 -1.54 8.68 18.48
C LYS A 84 -1.91 9.14 17.07
N ILE A 85 -2.98 8.58 16.51
CA ILE A 85 -3.41 8.89 15.14
C ILE A 85 -4.20 10.21 15.02
N THR A 86 -4.59 10.82 16.15
CA THR A 86 -5.29 12.10 16.14
C THR A 86 -4.36 13.17 15.55
N GLY A 87 -4.74 13.75 14.41
CA GLY A 87 -3.93 14.73 13.68
C GLY A 87 -3.55 14.31 12.26
N TYR A 88 -3.79 13.06 11.86
CA TYR A 88 -3.68 12.61 10.47
C TYR A 88 -5.05 12.61 9.81
N ALA A 89 -5.35 13.65 9.03
CA ALA A 89 -6.66 13.84 8.40
C ALA A 89 -6.92 12.90 7.21
N THR A 90 -5.86 12.37 6.58
CA THR A 90 -5.97 11.54 5.38
C THR A 90 -5.38 10.13 5.58
N PRO A 91 -5.83 9.12 4.83
CA PRO A 91 -5.25 7.78 4.84
C PRO A 91 -3.75 7.77 4.54
N GLU A 92 -3.29 8.63 3.64
CA GLU A 92 -1.89 8.77 3.24
C GLU A 92 -1.03 9.32 4.40
N ALA A 93 -1.55 10.32 5.10
CA ALA A 93 -0.89 10.90 6.26
C ALA A 93 -0.79 9.88 7.40
N ARG A 94 -1.88 9.14 7.67
CA ARG A 94 -1.89 8.06 8.66
C ARG A 94 -0.90 6.97 8.28
N TRP A 95 -0.94 6.51 7.02
CA TRP A 95 -0.05 5.44 6.54
C TRP A 95 1.43 5.82 6.63
N CYS A 96 1.78 7.05 6.28
CA CYS A 96 3.14 7.57 6.48
C CYS A 96 3.60 7.40 7.93
N ALA A 97 2.77 7.82 8.88
CA ALA A 97 3.09 7.78 10.31
C ALA A 97 3.17 6.35 10.84
N LEU A 98 2.23 5.48 10.45
CA LEU A 98 2.21 4.07 10.89
C LEU A 98 3.49 3.33 10.52
N ARG A 99 4.14 3.72 9.40
CA ARG A 99 5.42 3.16 8.95
C ARG A 99 6.66 3.87 9.52
N GLY A 100 6.50 4.64 10.60
CA GLY A 100 7.59 5.39 11.23
C GLY A 100 8.06 6.61 10.44
N GLY A 101 7.29 7.06 9.45
CA GLY A 101 7.57 8.27 8.69
C GLY A 101 7.08 9.53 9.41
N HIS A 102 7.80 10.63 9.22
CA HIS A 102 7.36 11.95 9.65
C HIS A 102 6.53 12.62 8.55
N TRP A 103 5.23 12.75 8.79
CA TRP A 103 4.31 13.49 7.92
C TRP A 103 4.55 14.99 8.00
N ARG A 104 4.46 15.67 6.85
CA ARG A 104 4.44 17.13 6.77
C ARG A 104 3.45 17.57 5.70
N LEU A 105 2.49 18.38 6.10
CA LEU A 105 1.53 19.00 5.18
C LEU A 105 2.25 19.95 4.20
N LEU A 106 1.95 19.83 2.91
CA LEU A 106 2.48 20.68 1.85
C LEU A 106 1.41 21.64 1.32
N SER A 107 0.16 21.18 1.25
CA SER A 107 -0.98 21.98 0.80
C SER A 107 -2.18 21.80 1.70
N ALA A 108 -2.51 22.87 2.40
CA ALA A 108 -3.62 22.99 3.35
C ALA A 108 -4.81 23.82 2.82
N GLY A 109 -4.82 24.19 1.54
CA GLY A 109 -5.81 25.11 0.96
C GLY A 109 -6.81 24.43 0.02
N ASN A 110 -7.85 25.18 -0.43
CA ASN A 110 -9.04 24.83 -1.24
C ASN A 110 -8.98 23.71 -2.30
N ALA A 111 -7.81 23.18 -2.65
CA ALA A 111 -7.66 21.92 -3.36
C ALA A 111 -7.86 20.77 -2.37
N THR A 112 -9.10 20.31 -2.23
CA THR A 112 -9.35 18.93 -1.77
C THR A 112 -8.86 18.00 -2.87
N PRO A 113 -8.08 16.94 -2.59
CA PRO A 113 -7.61 16.47 -1.28
C PRO A 113 -6.28 17.09 -0.79
N GLU A 114 -6.10 17.13 0.54
CA GLU A 114 -4.87 17.58 1.20
C GLU A 114 -3.64 16.79 0.70
N GLN A 115 -2.52 17.49 0.50
CA GLN A 115 -1.26 16.87 0.09
C GLN A 115 -0.14 17.14 1.07
N GLY A 116 0.76 16.18 1.21
CA GLY A 116 1.95 16.33 2.03
C GLY A 116 3.01 15.29 1.73
N SER A 117 4.12 15.44 2.45
CA SER A 117 5.31 14.62 2.32
C SER A 117 5.47 13.66 3.48
N CYS A 118 6.02 12.48 3.20
CA CYS A 118 6.48 11.52 4.18
C CYS A 118 8.00 11.48 4.19
N ARG A 119 8.62 11.87 5.31
CA ARG A 119 10.07 11.79 5.50
C ARG A 119 10.43 10.56 6.33
N PHE A 120 11.35 9.73 5.84
CA PHE A 120 11.76 8.51 6.53
C PHE A 120 13.01 8.69 7.39
N ALA A 121 13.34 7.69 8.21
CA ALA A 121 14.50 7.70 9.10
C ALA A 121 15.84 7.91 8.36
N ASN A 122 15.95 7.42 7.12
CA ASN A 122 17.13 7.65 6.25
C ASN A 122 17.23 9.09 5.70
N GLY A 123 16.32 9.99 6.10
CA GLY A 123 16.28 11.38 5.70
C GLY A 123 15.64 11.65 4.33
N ARG A 124 15.41 10.60 3.52
CA ARG A 124 14.77 10.71 2.19
C ARG A 124 13.27 10.94 2.33
N THR A 125 12.67 11.54 1.31
CA THR A 125 11.27 11.98 1.35
C THR A 125 10.50 11.51 0.11
N CYS A 126 9.22 11.21 0.30
CA CYS A 126 8.24 10.95 -0.76
C CYS A 126 7.01 11.85 -0.58
N ALA A 127 6.21 12.05 -1.62
CA ALA A 127 4.81 12.41 -1.49
C ALA A 127 4.08 11.27 -0.76
N ALA A 128 3.28 11.58 0.27
CA ALA A 128 2.66 10.51 1.06
C ALA A 128 1.66 9.68 0.24
N HIS A 129 0.98 10.29 -0.73
CA HIS A 129 0.09 9.53 -1.62
C HIS A 129 0.86 8.53 -2.48
N ALA A 130 2.02 8.89 -3.00
CA ALA A 130 2.90 7.94 -3.70
C ALA A 130 3.36 6.79 -2.79
N VAL A 131 3.58 7.03 -1.49
CA VAL A 131 3.85 5.97 -0.52
C VAL A 131 2.63 5.07 -0.31
N PHE A 132 1.45 5.66 -0.24
CA PHE A 132 0.18 4.95 -0.06
C PHE A 132 -0.19 4.08 -1.26
N VAL A 133 0.12 4.50 -2.47
CA VAL A 133 -0.14 3.72 -3.70
C VAL A 133 1.05 2.86 -4.15
N GLY A 134 2.11 2.75 -3.33
CA GLY A 134 3.25 1.88 -3.63
C GLY A 134 4.22 2.37 -4.72
N LEU A 135 4.12 3.63 -5.16
CA LEU A 135 5.03 4.25 -6.14
C LEU A 135 6.28 4.88 -5.50
N CYS A 136 6.36 4.91 -4.17
CA CYS A 136 7.53 5.42 -3.45
C CYS A 136 7.73 4.65 -2.14
N SER A 137 8.96 4.21 -1.89
CA SER A 137 9.36 3.49 -0.67
C SER A 137 10.55 4.20 -0.02
N PRO A 138 10.88 3.93 1.26
CA PRO A 138 12.10 4.48 1.87
C PRO A 138 13.37 4.18 1.06
N ALA A 139 13.43 3.02 0.40
CA ALA A 139 14.57 2.59 -0.42
C ALA A 139 14.66 3.35 -1.75
N THR A 140 13.53 3.69 -2.36
CA THR A 140 13.47 4.40 -3.65
C THR A 140 13.24 5.90 -3.51
N ALA A 141 12.98 6.38 -2.29
CA ALA A 141 12.64 7.76 -1.95
C ALA A 141 13.67 8.77 -2.46
N GLY A 142 13.31 10.03 -2.60
CA GLY A 142 14.21 11.00 -3.21
C GLY A 142 14.14 12.35 -2.52
N GLY A 143 14.46 13.37 -3.31
CA GLY A 143 13.92 14.70 -3.09
C GLY A 143 12.50 14.79 -3.61
N ILE A 144 11.72 15.73 -3.08
CA ILE A 144 10.42 16.09 -3.63
C ILE A 144 10.43 17.53 -4.12
N VAL A 145 9.62 17.81 -5.14
CA VAL A 145 9.34 19.17 -5.61
C VAL A 145 7.84 19.38 -5.55
N HIS A 146 7.41 20.51 -5.01
CA HIS A 146 5.99 20.86 -4.89
C HIS A 146 5.70 22.07 -5.79
N ALA A 147 4.69 21.96 -6.64
CA ALA A 147 4.28 23.02 -7.54
C ALA A 147 2.75 23.10 -7.60
N ARG A 148 2.24 24.33 -7.71
CA ARG A 148 0.81 24.58 -7.93
C ARG A 148 0.60 25.21 -9.30
N TYR A 149 -0.27 24.60 -10.09
CA TYR A 149 -0.67 25.07 -11.41
C TYR A 149 -2.08 25.64 -11.37
N ARG A 150 -2.29 26.69 -12.17
CA ARG A 150 -3.63 27.21 -12.50
C ARG A 150 -3.93 26.87 -13.93
N CYS A 151 -5.12 26.34 -14.16
CA CYS A 151 -5.56 25.85 -15.44
C CYS A 151 -6.62 26.77 -16.06
N GLN A 152 -6.85 26.58 -17.35
CA GLN A 152 -8.01 27.16 -18.04
C GLN A 152 -9.31 26.79 -17.30
N GLY A 153 -10.28 27.70 -17.30
CA GLY A 153 -11.54 27.50 -16.59
C GLY A 153 -11.47 27.62 -15.06
N GLY A 154 -10.32 28.06 -14.50
CA GLY A 154 -10.16 28.30 -13.06
C GLY A 154 -9.82 27.07 -12.23
N ALA A 155 -9.73 25.88 -12.86
CA ALA A 155 -9.26 24.67 -12.22
C ALA A 155 -7.82 24.81 -11.72
N THR A 156 -7.44 24.01 -10.72
CA THR A 156 -6.09 23.99 -10.18
C THR A 156 -5.56 22.58 -10.04
N VAL A 157 -4.24 22.44 -10.21
CA VAL A 157 -3.51 21.21 -9.98
C VAL A 157 -2.46 21.49 -8.93
N ASP A 158 -2.49 20.73 -7.86
CA ASP A 158 -1.45 20.74 -6.84
C ASP A 158 -0.60 19.48 -7.06
N ALA A 159 0.68 19.65 -7.39
CA ALA A 159 1.55 18.58 -7.86
C ALA A 159 2.76 18.40 -6.94
N VAL A 160 2.96 17.17 -6.45
CA VAL A 160 4.15 16.78 -5.68
C VAL A 160 4.92 15.74 -6.48
N PHE A 161 6.08 16.15 -6.99
CA PHE A 161 7.00 15.31 -7.74
C PHE A 161 7.91 14.54 -6.80
N ASN A 162 8.04 13.24 -7.03
CA ASN A 162 9.04 12.38 -6.42
C ASN A 162 10.22 12.23 -7.37
N ASN A 163 11.37 12.78 -7.00
CA ASN A 163 12.63 12.67 -7.75
C ASN A 163 13.55 11.67 -7.04
N GLY A 164 13.08 10.42 -6.97
CA GLY A 164 13.82 9.28 -6.45
C GLY A 164 14.28 8.34 -7.57
N GLU A 165 14.61 7.10 -7.21
CA GLU A 165 14.91 6.06 -8.20
C GLU A 165 13.69 5.74 -9.08
N GLN A 166 12.50 5.77 -8.46
CA GLN A 166 11.23 5.68 -9.17
C GLN A 166 10.57 7.06 -9.21
N THR A 167 10.74 7.74 -10.34
CA THR A 167 10.18 9.07 -10.59
C THR A 167 8.68 9.01 -10.81
N SER A 168 7.94 9.84 -10.08
CA SER A 168 6.48 9.92 -10.18
C SER A 168 5.97 11.30 -9.79
N VAL A 169 4.70 11.58 -10.05
CA VAL A 169 4.00 12.76 -9.56
C VAL A 169 2.71 12.36 -8.87
N SER A 170 2.43 12.93 -7.69
CA SER A 170 1.10 12.92 -7.08
C SER A 170 0.40 14.24 -7.43
N LEU A 171 -0.81 14.16 -7.98
CA LEU A 171 -1.65 15.27 -8.40
C LEU A 171 -2.92 15.30 -7.55
N ALA A 172 -3.18 16.42 -6.87
CA ALA A 172 -4.51 16.75 -6.35
C ALA A 172 -5.16 17.75 -7.30
N LEU A 173 -6.26 17.33 -7.92
CA LEU A 173 -7.03 18.13 -8.85
C LEU A 173 -8.13 18.90 -8.09
N SER A 174 -8.47 20.10 -8.54
CA SER A 174 -9.55 20.90 -7.93
C SER A 174 -10.95 20.26 -8.00
N ASP A 175 -11.11 19.17 -8.77
CA ASP A 175 -12.34 18.38 -8.83
C ASP A 175 -12.41 17.28 -7.76
N GLY A 176 -11.43 17.20 -6.84
CA GLY A 176 -11.38 16.24 -5.75
C GLY A 176 -10.62 14.95 -6.07
N ARG A 177 -10.19 14.74 -7.33
CA ARG A 177 -9.41 13.55 -7.68
C ARG A 177 -7.98 13.66 -7.16
N MET A 178 -7.47 12.54 -6.66
CA MET A 178 -6.05 12.33 -6.39
C MET A 178 -5.52 11.28 -7.35
N LEU A 179 -4.41 11.57 -8.01
CA LEU A 179 -3.76 10.66 -8.96
C LEU A 179 -2.29 10.56 -8.59
N SER A 180 -1.69 9.38 -8.71
CA SER A 180 -0.24 9.26 -8.78
C SER A 180 0.15 8.59 -10.08
N LEU A 181 1.05 9.24 -10.82
CA LEU A 181 1.44 8.85 -12.16
C LEU A 181 2.95 8.59 -12.18
N PRO A 182 3.42 7.40 -12.60
CA PRO A 182 4.83 7.20 -12.88
C PRO A 182 5.28 8.06 -14.06
N GLN A 183 6.57 8.38 -14.12
CA GLN A 183 7.14 9.03 -15.29
C GLN A 183 7.09 8.08 -16.49
N ALA A 184 6.60 8.58 -17.62
CA ALA A 184 6.55 7.87 -18.89
C ALA A 184 7.61 8.41 -19.86
N ILE A 185 7.98 7.59 -20.86
CA ILE A 185 8.95 7.97 -21.88
C ILE A 185 8.44 9.21 -22.65
N SER A 186 9.34 10.15 -22.89
CA SER A 186 9.07 11.43 -23.56
C SER A 186 10.29 11.86 -24.38
N ALA A 187 10.06 12.49 -25.53
CA ALA A 187 11.11 13.09 -26.35
C ALA A 187 11.53 14.50 -25.86
N SER A 188 10.62 15.25 -25.25
CA SER A 188 10.91 16.60 -24.76
C SER A 188 9.95 17.02 -23.65
N GLY A 189 10.51 17.47 -22.54
CA GLY A 189 9.76 17.73 -21.31
C GLY A 189 9.51 16.45 -20.50
N ALA A 190 8.91 16.62 -19.32
CA ALA A 190 8.55 15.50 -18.47
C ALA A 190 7.11 15.06 -18.76
N ARG A 191 6.90 13.76 -18.94
CA ARG A 191 5.57 13.14 -19.13
C ARG A 191 5.34 12.17 -17.98
N TYR A 192 4.14 12.21 -17.40
CA TYR A 192 3.68 11.26 -16.41
C TYR A 192 2.33 10.71 -16.85
N ALA A 193 2.15 9.40 -16.80
CA ALA A 193 0.93 8.75 -17.31
C ALA A 193 0.59 7.51 -16.49
N ASP A 194 -0.70 7.15 -16.44
CA ASP A 194 -1.11 5.84 -15.94
C ASP A 194 -0.80 4.74 -16.98
N ALA A 195 -0.82 3.48 -16.55
CA ALA A 195 -0.38 2.35 -17.38
C ALA A 195 -1.20 2.19 -18.69
N ASP A 196 -2.47 2.58 -18.67
CA ASP A 196 -3.38 2.50 -19.81
C ASP A 196 -3.42 3.81 -20.64
N GLU A 197 -2.57 4.79 -20.29
CA GLU A 197 -2.52 6.13 -20.88
C GLU A 197 -3.91 6.81 -20.97
N ARG A 198 -4.75 6.59 -19.96
CA ARG A 198 -6.05 7.28 -19.81
C ARG A 198 -5.87 8.69 -19.29
N PHE A 199 -4.83 8.92 -18.50
CA PHE A 199 -4.52 10.23 -17.95
C PHE A 199 -3.04 10.52 -18.15
N GLU A 200 -2.74 11.66 -18.76
CA GLU A 200 -1.37 12.11 -18.95
C GLU A 200 -1.19 13.54 -18.43
N PHE A 201 -0.08 13.76 -17.75
CA PHE A 201 0.37 15.05 -17.28
C PHE A 201 1.74 15.36 -17.88
N TRP A 202 1.78 16.36 -18.75
CA TRP A 202 2.98 16.80 -19.43
C TRP A 202 3.47 18.13 -18.86
N ILE A 203 4.78 18.29 -18.77
CA ILE A 203 5.42 19.51 -18.27
C ILE A 203 6.45 19.99 -19.28
N LYS A 204 6.35 21.26 -19.65
CA LYS A 204 7.31 21.97 -20.49
C LYS A 204 7.63 23.33 -19.86
N GLY A 205 8.74 23.39 -19.15
CA GLY A 205 9.12 24.59 -18.39
C GLY A 205 8.10 24.90 -17.30
N ARG A 206 7.37 26.01 -17.44
CA ARG A 206 6.31 26.44 -16.48
C ARG A 206 4.91 26.04 -16.91
N ASP A 207 4.77 25.52 -18.13
CA ASP A 207 3.52 25.08 -18.70
C ASP A 207 3.31 23.59 -18.41
N ALA A 208 2.06 23.23 -18.19
CA ALA A 208 1.64 21.86 -18.09
C ALA A 208 0.36 21.60 -18.90
N PHE A 209 0.23 20.37 -19.39
CA PHE A 209 -0.87 19.95 -20.23
C PHE A 209 -1.44 18.64 -19.68
N ILE A 210 -2.76 18.60 -19.51
CA ILE A 210 -3.47 17.39 -19.09
C ILE A 210 -4.24 16.83 -20.28
N TYR A 211 -4.00 15.55 -20.57
CA TYR A 211 -4.78 14.78 -21.52
C TYR A 211 -5.59 13.72 -20.77
N GLU A 212 -6.88 13.62 -21.07
CA GLU A 212 -7.77 12.60 -20.52
C GLU A 212 -8.47 11.86 -21.67
N ARG A 213 -8.33 10.53 -21.71
CA ARG A 213 -8.94 9.71 -22.75
C ARG A 213 -10.46 9.88 -22.75
N GLY A 214 -11.03 10.18 -23.92
CA GLY A 214 -12.45 10.44 -24.10
C GLY A 214 -12.87 11.90 -23.93
N LYS A 215 -11.94 12.81 -23.56
CA LYS A 215 -12.16 14.26 -23.62
C LYS A 215 -11.48 14.83 -24.87
N PRO A 216 -12.14 15.72 -25.62
CA PRO A 216 -11.50 16.38 -26.77
C PRO A 216 -10.44 17.38 -26.28
N GLY A 217 -9.25 17.33 -26.88
CA GLY A 217 -8.16 18.27 -26.60
C GLY A 217 -7.44 18.03 -25.27
N HIS A 218 -6.80 19.10 -24.76
CA HIS A 218 -6.06 19.11 -23.50
C HIS A 218 -6.44 20.30 -22.63
N VAL A 219 -6.21 20.18 -21.33
CA VAL A 219 -6.30 21.32 -20.40
C VAL A 219 -4.91 21.94 -20.27
N GLU A 220 -4.81 23.23 -20.52
CA GLU A 220 -3.58 23.98 -20.30
C GLU A 220 -3.52 24.55 -18.90
N CYS A 221 -2.37 24.37 -18.25
CA CYS A 221 -2.09 24.84 -16.92
C CYS A 221 -0.72 25.52 -16.86
N ARG A 222 -0.53 26.42 -15.91
CA ARG A 222 0.74 27.16 -15.73
C ARG A 222 1.03 27.40 -14.24
N THR A 223 2.28 27.27 -13.84
CA THR A 223 2.72 27.65 -12.49
C THR A 223 2.87 29.17 -12.38
N ARG A 224 2.66 29.71 -11.18
CA ARG A 224 3.04 31.10 -10.89
C ARG A 224 4.56 31.20 -10.75
N ARG A 225 5.12 32.39 -11.04
CA ARG A 225 6.51 32.71 -10.68
C ARG A 225 6.65 32.76 -9.17
#